data_AF-A0A926GWB0-F1
#
_entry.id   AF-A0A926GWB0-F1
#
_cell.length_a   1.000
_cell.length_b   1.000
_cell.length_c   1.000
_cell.angle_alpha   90.00
_cell.angle_beta   90.00
_cell.angle_gamma   90.00
#
_symmetry.space_group_name_H-M   'P 1'
#
loop_
_entity.id
_entity.type
_entity.pdbx_description
1 polymer ?
#
loop_
_entity_poly.entity_id
_entity_poly.type
_entity_poly.pdbx_seq_one_letter_code
_entity_poly.pdbx_strand_id
1 'polypeptide(L)'
;MKIRTVTLLALMAVALPVLTASAQDPTPAAKPGATDPNAVRRDLYDLALLRSLQSVNPTEEQIKAMAKVVKGTLESDKARRAKDDDAMREIAADVKKARDGAIGGEPIPTAIETRFIEIQKTIVARIGTAKRESVEKILAVLWPTLTDAQKAEMDKQSIAFYGGKRVPAAYRSKPKEAPREDVLKLAAGAFIENVLLDDRMPTLLESLKPLKSGSAEGEKTDGNSSGASSKP
;
A
#
# COMPACT_ATOMS: atom_id res chain seq x y z
N MET A 1 -7.75 -26.70 51.21
CA MET A 1 -7.65 -25.24 51.00
C MET A 1 -6.19 -24.83 51.14
N LYS A 2 -5.54 -24.38 50.06
CA LYS A 2 -4.17 -23.86 50.08
C LYS A 2 -4.20 -22.48 49.43
N ILE A 3 -3.95 -21.47 50.25
CA ILE A 3 -3.75 -20.07 49.84
C ILE A 3 -2.38 -20.00 49.17
N ARG A 4 -2.32 -19.51 47.93
CA ARG A 4 -1.07 -19.13 47.28
C ARG A 4 -1.09 -17.63 47.01
N THR A 5 -0.47 -16.92 47.93
CA THR A 5 0.04 -15.57 47.75
C THR A 5 1.20 -15.63 46.74
N VAL A 6 1.13 -14.87 45.66
CA VAL A 6 2.33 -14.50 44.87
C VAL A 6 2.28 -12.99 44.68
N THR A 7 3.25 -12.34 45.31
CA THR A 7 3.50 -10.91 45.30
C THR A 7 4.15 -10.47 43.99
N LEU A 8 3.77 -9.26 43.57
CA LEU A 8 4.27 -8.38 42.51
C LEU A 8 5.76 -8.51 42.12
N LEU A 9 6.02 -8.40 40.80
CA LEU A 9 7.07 -7.62 40.10
C LEU A 9 6.80 -7.81 38.58
N ALA A 10 6.91 -6.86 37.65
CA ALA A 10 7.37 -5.50 37.63
C ALA A 10 6.78 -4.78 36.39
N LEU A 11 6.47 -3.50 36.55
CA LEU A 11 6.60 -2.40 35.59
C LEU A 11 6.97 -2.75 34.14
N MET A 12 6.04 -2.46 33.22
CA MET A 12 6.38 -1.81 31.95
C MET A 12 5.38 -0.65 31.77
N ALA A 13 5.76 0.49 32.37
CA ALA A 13 5.18 1.78 32.08
C ALA A 13 5.55 2.14 30.62
N VAL A 14 4.62 1.96 29.69
CA VAL A 14 4.70 2.68 28.41
C VAL A 14 4.27 4.10 28.72
N ALA A 15 5.28 4.94 28.96
CA ALA A 15 5.13 6.39 29.00
C ALA A 15 4.64 6.86 27.62
N LEU A 16 3.33 7.02 27.47
CA LEU A 16 2.76 7.92 26.49
C LEU A 16 2.96 9.33 27.04
N PRO A 17 3.73 10.22 26.38
CA PRO A 17 3.71 11.62 26.74
C PRO A 17 2.31 12.16 26.48
N VAL A 18 1.61 12.42 27.59
CA VAL A 18 0.49 13.34 27.68
C VAL A 18 1.00 14.73 27.29
N LEU A 19 0.58 15.23 26.13
CA LEU A 19 0.57 16.67 25.84
C LEU A 19 -0.87 17.14 25.96
N THR A 20 -1.28 17.42 27.20
CA THR A 20 -2.40 18.32 27.48
C THR A 20 -1.85 19.74 27.54
N ALA A 21 -2.32 20.62 26.65
CA ALA A 21 -2.86 21.94 26.97
C ALA A 21 -2.91 22.79 25.69
N SER A 22 -4.10 23.28 25.39
CA SER A 22 -4.36 24.38 24.47
C SER A 22 -3.50 25.59 24.84
N ALA A 23 -2.60 25.95 23.93
CA ALA A 23 -2.35 27.35 23.61
C ALA A 23 -2.82 27.52 22.16
N GLN A 24 -3.86 28.33 21.95
CA GLN A 24 -4.03 28.98 20.65
C GLN A 24 -2.89 29.98 20.54
N ASP A 25 -1.72 29.49 20.13
CA ASP A 25 -0.69 30.37 19.60
C ASP A 25 -1.22 30.97 18.30
N PRO A 26 -1.01 32.28 18.08
CA PRO A 26 -1.50 32.96 16.89
C PRO A 26 -0.92 32.23 15.67
N THR A 27 -1.81 31.77 14.78
CA THR A 27 -1.42 31.17 13.50
C THR A 27 -0.36 32.06 12.86
N PRO A 28 0.92 31.63 12.77
CA PRO A 28 1.90 32.39 12.06
C PRO A 28 1.41 32.43 10.61
N ALA A 29 1.28 33.63 10.05
CA ALA A 29 1.02 33.77 8.63
C ALA A 29 2.01 32.86 7.88
N ALA A 30 1.47 31.88 7.15
CA ALA A 30 2.30 30.91 6.44
C ALA A 30 3.28 31.69 5.54
N LYS A 31 4.57 31.58 5.83
CA LYS A 31 5.61 32.10 4.94
C LYS A 31 5.40 31.46 3.56
N PRO A 32 5.40 32.24 2.48
CA PRO A 32 5.45 31.66 1.13
C PRO A 32 6.67 30.75 1.06
N GLY A 33 6.46 29.46 0.81
CA GLY A 33 7.52 28.45 0.72
C GLY A 33 7.61 27.43 1.86
N ALA A 34 6.71 27.44 2.85
CA ALA A 34 6.60 26.30 3.77
C ALA A 34 5.95 25.10 3.05
N THR A 35 6.76 24.09 2.69
CA THR A 35 6.26 22.85 2.11
C THR A 35 5.41 22.10 3.15
N ASP A 36 4.17 21.74 2.79
CA ASP A 36 3.31 20.91 3.63
C ASP A 36 3.95 19.52 3.84
N PRO A 37 4.32 19.13 5.08
CA PRO A 37 4.91 17.82 5.35
C PRO A 37 4.02 16.65 4.90
N ASN A 38 2.70 16.83 4.88
CA ASN A 38 1.79 15.81 4.37
C ASN A 38 1.85 15.70 2.85
N ALA A 39 2.08 16.79 2.13
CA ALA A 39 2.33 16.76 0.69
C ALA A 39 3.62 16.00 0.36
N VAL A 40 4.72 16.28 1.07
CA VAL A 40 5.99 15.55 0.89
C VAL A 40 5.82 14.04 1.11
N ARG A 41 5.11 13.63 2.18
CA ARG A 41 4.84 12.22 2.45
C ARG A 41 4.06 11.57 1.30
N ARG A 42 3.10 12.30 0.73
CA ARG A 42 2.27 11.86 -0.39
C ARG A 42 3.10 11.68 -1.67
N ASP A 43 3.99 12.63 -1.96
CA ASP A 43 4.85 12.59 -3.15
C ASP A 43 5.88 11.47 -3.05
N LEU A 44 6.47 11.26 -1.87
CA LEU A 44 7.36 10.12 -1.62
C LEU A 44 6.64 8.77 -1.82
N TYR A 45 5.37 8.69 -1.43
CA TYR A 45 4.55 7.51 -1.65
C TYR A 45 4.26 7.30 -3.15
N ASP A 46 3.86 8.34 -3.89
CA ASP A 46 3.67 8.27 -5.34
C ASP A 46 4.95 7.83 -6.05
N LEU A 47 6.11 8.36 -5.64
CA LEU A 47 7.39 7.97 -6.20
C LEU A 47 7.70 6.48 -5.97
N ALA A 48 7.32 5.92 -4.82
CA ALA A 48 7.48 4.49 -4.55
C ALA A 48 6.60 3.62 -5.47
N LEU A 49 5.34 4.04 -5.67
CA LEU A 49 4.42 3.37 -6.58
C LEU A 49 4.91 3.44 -8.04
N LEU A 50 5.28 4.65 -8.49
CA LEU A 50 5.81 4.90 -9.83
C LEU A 50 7.10 4.11 -10.08
N ARG A 51 8.02 4.03 -9.10
CA ARG A 51 9.24 3.23 -9.22
C ARG A 51 8.95 1.74 -9.39
N SER A 52 7.97 1.22 -8.63
CA SER A 52 7.55 -0.19 -8.74
C SER A 52 6.96 -0.47 -10.12
N LEU A 53 6.15 0.46 -10.65
CA LEU A 53 5.59 0.35 -12.00
C LEU A 53 6.63 0.52 -13.11
N GLN A 54 7.54 1.48 -13.00
CA GLN A 54 8.57 1.76 -14.00
C GLN A 54 9.60 0.64 -14.13
N SER A 55 9.92 -0.06 -13.03
CA SER A 55 10.84 -1.21 -13.08
C SER A 55 10.27 -2.39 -13.87
N VAL A 56 8.94 -2.56 -13.89
CA VAL A 56 8.26 -3.53 -14.78
C VAL A 56 8.34 -3.08 -16.25
N ASN A 57 8.64 -1.81 -16.54
CA ASN A 57 8.76 -1.27 -17.89
C ASN A 57 7.57 -1.62 -18.80
N PRO A 58 6.32 -1.25 -18.43
CA PRO A 58 5.15 -1.55 -19.24
C PRO A 58 5.10 -0.70 -20.53
N THR A 59 4.56 -1.27 -21.61
CA THR A 59 4.29 -0.53 -22.86
C THR A 59 3.13 0.45 -22.68
N GLU A 60 2.96 1.37 -23.63
CA GLU A 60 1.83 2.30 -23.61
C GLU A 60 0.47 1.59 -23.63
N GLU A 61 0.35 0.53 -24.42
CA GLU A 61 -0.86 -0.31 -24.50
C GLU A 61 -1.12 -1.02 -23.17
N GLN A 62 -0.08 -1.53 -22.52
CA GLN A 62 -0.19 -2.15 -21.20
C GLN A 62 -0.62 -1.11 -20.14
N ILE A 63 -0.06 0.11 -20.19
CA ILE A 63 -0.47 1.22 -19.30
C ILE A 63 -1.95 1.57 -19.49
N LYS A 64 -2.42 1.70 -20.74
CA LYS A 64 -3.83 1.96 -21.05
C LYS A 64 -4.75 0.84 -20.56
N ALA A 65 -4.33 -0.43 -20.74
CA ALA A 65 -5.08 -1.59 -20.27
C ALA A 65 -5.17 -1.61 -18.73
N MET A 66 -4.05 -1.37 -18.03
CA MET A 66 -3.99 -1.23 -16.58
C MET A 66 -4.92 -0.11 -16.10
N ALA A 67 -4.82 1.09 -16.67
CA ALA A 67 -5.63 2.24 -16.29
C ALA A 67 -7.12 1.94 -16.39
N LYS A 68 -7.56 1.33 -17.50
CA LYS A 68 -8.96 0.96 -17.72
C LYS A 68 -9.48 -0.03 -16.67
N VAL A 69 -8.74 -1.12 -16.41
CA VAL A 69 -9.19 -2.16 -15.48
C VAL A 69 -9.11 -1.71 -14.02
N VAL A 70 -8.07 -0.97 -13.64
CA VAL A 70 -7.90 -0.42 -12.29
C VAL A 70 -9.00 0.59 -11.99
N LYS A 71 -9.27 1.53 -12.90
CA LYS A 71 -10.32 2.54 -12.72
C LYS A 71 -11.70 1.91 -12.50
N GLY A 72 -12.08 0.94 -13.35
CA GLY A 72 -13.36 0.24 -13.18
C GLY A 72 -13.46 -0.57 -11.88
N THR A 73 -12.33 -1.06 -11.37
CA THR A 73 -12.26 -1.81 -10.12
C THR A 73 -12.38 -0.89 -8.90
N LEU A 74 -11.68 0.24 -8.89
CA LEU A 74 -11.74 1.20 -7.80
C LEU A 74 -13.09 1.94 -7.70
N GLU A 75 -13.77 2.22 -8.82
CA GLU A 75 -15.14 2.76 -8.78
C GLU A 75 -16.13 1.77 -8.13
N SER A 76 -15.95 0.46 -8.39
CA SER A 76 -16.74 -0.58 -7.74
C SER A 76 -16.45 -0.64 -6.22
N ASP A 77 -15.18 -0.46 -5.84
CA ASP A 77 -14.78 -0.38 -4.42
C ASP A 77 -15.35 0.86 -3.72
N LYS A 78 -15.41 2.01 -4.39
CA LYS A 78 -16.00 3.24 -3.85
C LYS A 78 -17.49 3.06 -3.52
N ALA A 79 -18.25 2.42 -4.40
CA ALA A 79 -19.66 2.09 -4.13
C ALA A 79 -19.81 1.12 -2.94
N ARG A 80 -18.86 0.21 -2.75
CA ARG A 80 -18.82 -0.69 -1.59
C ARG A 80 -18.50 0.07 -0.30
N ARG A 81 -17.50 0.95 -0.30
CA ARG A 81 -17.14 1.79 0.87
C ARG A 81 -18.34 2.60 1.35
N ALA A 82 -19.15 3.14 0.45
CA ALA A 82 -20.38 3.85 0.82
C ALA A 82 -21.34 2.99 1.67
N LYS A 83 -21.49 1.69 1.37
CA LYS A 83 -22.32 0.77 2.18
C LYS A 83 -21.73 0.50 3.56
N ASP A 84 -20.41 0.47 3.67
CA ASP A 84 -19.73 0.29 4.95
C ASP A 84 -19.83 1.57 5.80
N ASP A 85 -19.75 2.75 5.17
CA ASP A 85 -20.00 4.04 5.82
C ASP A 85 -21.42 4.12 6.36
N ASP A 86 -22.42 3.64 5.62
CA ASP A 86 -23.81 3.60 6.08
C ASP A 86 -23.98 2.71 7.32
N ALA A 87 -23.36 1.53 7.35
CA ALA A 87 -23.38 0.66 8.54
C ALA A 87 -22.71 1.30 9.77
N MET A 88 -21.64 2.09 9.56
CA MET A 88 -21.00 2.84 10.63
C MET A 88 -21.85 4.03 11.11
N ARG A 89 -22.56 4.71 10.19
CA ARG A 89 -23.48 5.80 10.53
C ARG A 89 -24.61 5.33 11.44
N GLU A 90 -25.12 4.11 11.25
CA GLU A 90 -26.18 3.53 12.08
C GLU A 90 -25.81 3.43 13.57
N ILE A 91 -24.53 3.25 13.91
CA ILE A 91 -24.07 3.15 15.31
C ILE A 91 -23.38 4.42 15.82
N ALA A 92 -23.21 5.45 14.97
CA ALA A 92 -22.37 6.60 15.29
C ALA A 92 -22.85 7.38 16.52
N ALA A 93 -24.17 7.56 16.67
CA ALA A 93 -24.75 8.25 17.82
C ALA A 93 -24.51 7.47 19.13
N ASP A 94 -24.68 6.15 19.09
CA ASP A 94 -24.47 5.28 20.25
C ASP A 94 -22.99 5.22 20.65
N VAL A 95 -22.09 5.14 19.66
CA VAL A 95 -20.63 5.20 19.88
C VAL A 95 -20.23 6.55 20.48
N LYS A 96 -20.79 7.65 19.98
CA LYS A 96 -20.54 8.98 20.56
C LYS A 96 -21.00 9.06 22.02
N LYS A 97 -22.21 8.59 22.31
CA LYS A 97 -22.75 8.55 23.67
C LYS A 97 -21.88 7.68 24.58
N ALA A 98 -21.48 6.49 24.13
CA ALA A 98 -20.61 5.60 24.88
C ALA A 98 -19.22 6.21 25.12
N ARG A 99 -18.65 6.91 24.13
CA ARG A 99 -17.39 7.65 24.28
C ARG A 99 -17.51 8.75 25.33
N ASP A 100 -18.55 9.56 25.25
CA ASP A 100 -18.74 10.70 26.16
C ASP A 100 -18.99 10.20 27.60
N GLY A 101 -19.73 9.09 27.79
CA GLY A 101 -19.88 8.42 29.07
C GLY A 101 -18.57 7.83 29.61
N ALA A 102 -17.78 7.18 28.76
CA ALA A 102 -16.47 6.63 29.12
C ALA A 102 -15.46 7.71 29.53
N ILE A 103 -15.46 8.87 28.86
CA ILE A 103 -14.70 10.05 29.28
C ILE A 103 -15.16 10.53 30.66
N GLY A 104 -16.45 10.41 30.98
CA GLY A 104 -17.03 10.67 32.29
C GLY A 104 -16.82 9.57 33.34
N GLY A 105 -16.11 8.48 33.02
CA GLY A 105 -15.82 7.38 33.94
C GLY A 105 -16.87 6.26 33.97
N GLU A 106 -17.87 6.29 33.08
CA GLU A 106 -18.82 5.18 32.92
C GLU A 106 -18.18 4.00 32.17
N PRO A 107 -18.54 2.75 32.49
CA PRO A 107 -18.11 1.61 31.68
C PRO A 107 -18.74 1.67 30.28
N ILE A 108 -17.98 1.28 29.26
CA ILE A 108 -18.50 1.16 27.90
C ILE A 108 -19.54 0.02 27.87
N PRO A 109 -20.75 0.25 27.34
CA PRO A 109 -21.76 -0.80 27.27
C PRO A 109 -21.31 -1.95 26.35
N THR A 110 -21.31 -3.19 26.85
CA THR A 110 -20.91 -4.40 26.11
C THR A 110 -21.69 -4.60 24.81
N ALA A 111 -22.96 -4.15 24.77
CA ALA A 111 -23.77 -4.20 23.56
C ALA A 111 -23.19 -3.33 22.42
N ILE A 112 -22.61 -2.17 22.74
CA ILE A 112 -21.96 -1.29 21.76
C ILE A 112 -20.64 -1.88 21.29
N GLU A 113 -19.83 -2.42 22.21
CA GLU A 113 -18.58 -3.11 21.84
C GLU A 113 -18.86 -4.30 20.92
N THR A 114 -19.84 -5.13 21.25
CA THR A 114 -20.22 -6.30 20.46
C THR A 114 -20.65 -5.88 19.05
N ARG A 115 -21.54 -4.90 18.94
CA ARG A 115 -22.05 -4.41 17.65
C ARG A 115 -20.94 -3.77 16.81
N PHE A 116 -20.03 -3.02 17.42
CA PHE A 116 -18.86 -2.46 16.75
C PHE A 116 -17.93 -3.56 16.20
N ILE A 117 -17.64 -4.59 17.00
CA ILE A 117 -16.82 -5.73 16.57
C ILE A 117 -17.49 -6.49 15.41
N GLU A 118 -18.80 -6.70 15.46
CA GLU A 118 -19.56 -7.36 14.39
C GLU A 118 -19.52 -6.58 13.08
N ILE A 119 -19.71 -5.27 13.14
CA ILE A 119 -19.58 -4.38 11.97
C ILE A 119 -18.16 -4.42 11.43
N GLN A 120 -17.14 -4.30 12.28
CA GLN A 120 -15.74 -4.39 11.86
C GLN A 120 -15.41 -5.73 11.18
N LYS A 121 -15.83 -6.86 11.77
CA LYS A 121 -15.62 -8.18 11.17
C LYS A 121 -16.27 -8.28 9.79
N THR A 122 -17.49 -7.76 9.67
CA THR A 122 -18.23 -7.75 8.40
C THR A 122 -17.52 -6.91 7.35
N ILE A 123 -17.08 -5.70 7.72
CA ILE A 123 -16.32 -4.80 6.83
C ILE A 123 -15.01 -5.46 6.38
N VAL A 124 -14.22 -6.00 7.32
CA VAL A 124 -12.94 -6.67 7.00
C VAL A 124 -13.15 -7.86 6.06
N ALA A 125 -14.17 -8.69 6.29
CA ALA A 125 -14.49 -9.82 5.41
C ALA A 125 -14.88 -9.37 4.00
N ARG A 126 -15.69 -8.30 3.88
CA ARG A 126 -16.07 -7.70 2.59
C ARG A 126 -14.86 -7.12 1.86
N ILE A 127 -14.01 -6.35 2.56
CA ILE A 127 -12.78 -5.78 1.99
C ILE A 127 -11.88 -6.91 1.47
N GLY A 128 -11.62 -7.94 2.27
CA GLY A 128 -10.76 -9.05 1.87
C GLY A 128 -11.29 -9.82 0.67
N THR A 129 -12.61 -9.95 0.54
CA THR A 129 -13.24 -10.61 -0.62
C THR A 129 -13.17 -9.73 -1.86
N ALA A 130 -13.58 -8.46 -1.75
CA ALA A 130 -13.52 -7.50 -2.86
C ALA A 130 -12.09 -7.32 -3.38
N LYS A 131 -11.10 -7.29 -2.48
CA LYS A 131 -9.68 -7.19 -2.86
C LYS A 131 -9.21 -8.40 -3.65
N ARG A 132 -9.58 -9.62 -3.25
CA ARG A 132 -9.24 -10.84 -3.99
C ARG A 132 -9.88 -10.85 -5.38
N GLU A 133 -11.17 -10.54 -5.47
CA GLU A 133 -11.88 -10.44 -6.76
C GLU A 133 -11.26 -9.38 -7.68
N SER A 134 -10.88 -8.24 -7.10
CA SER A 134 -10.20 -7.15 -7.80
C SER A 134 -8.84 -7.59 -8.36
N VAL A 135 -8.04 -8.29 -7.54
CA VAL A 135 -6.75 -8.85 -7.96
C VAL A 135 -6.96 -9.85 -9.09
N GLU A 136 -7.91 -10.78 -8.96
CA GLU A 136 -8.21 -11.79 -9.97
C GLU A 136 -8.64 -11.15 -11.30
N LYS A 137 -9.52 -10.15 -11.24
CA LYS A 137 -10.02 -9.42 -12.42
C LYS A 137 -8.89 -8.69 -13.16
N ILE A 138 -8.04 -7.98 -12.42
CA ILE A 138 -6.90 -7.27 -13.01
C ILE A 138 -5.88 -8.27 -13.55
N LEU A 139 -5.56 -9.33 -12.80
CA LEU A 139 -4.60 -10.35 -13.19
C LEU A 139 -5.04 -11.05 -14.48
N ALA A 140 -6.32 -11.38 -14.64
CA ALA A 140 -6.85 -12.03 -15.84
C ALA A 140 -6.63 -11.18 -17.12
N VAL A 141 -6.65 -9.85 -17.00
CA VAL A 141 -6.41 -8.93 -18.12
C VAL A 141 -4.92 -8.72 -18.36
N LEU A 142 -4.12 -8.55 -17.29
CA LEU A 142 -2.71 -8.21 -17.42
C LEU A 142 -1.85 -9.42 -17.75
N TRP A 143 -2.08 -10.54 -17.09
CA TRP A 143 -1.21 -11.72 -17.15
C TRP A 143 -0.87 -12.19 -18.58
N PRO A 144 -1.83 -12.26 -19.53
CA PRO A 144 -1.55 -12.67 -20.90
C PRO A 144 -0.69 -11.67 -21.67
N THR A 145 -0.68 -10.41 -21.25
CA THR A 145 0.04 -9.32 -21.90
C THR A 145 1.46 -9.14 -21.37
N LEU A 146 1.78 -9.71 -20.21
CA LEU A 146 3.09 -9.56 -19.58
C LEU A 146 4.13 -10.46 -20.25
N THR A 147 5.30 -9.89 -20.52
CA THR A 147 6.47 -10.66 -20.94
C THR A 147 7.05 -11.45 -19.76
N ASP A 148 7.87 -12.46 -20.03
CA ASP A 148 8.49 -13.25 -18.97
C ASP A 148 9.47 -12.43 -18.12
N ALA A 149 10.15 -11.44 -18.73
CA ALA A 149 10.99 -10.48 -18.01
C ALA A 149 10.16 -9.64 -17.04
N GLN A 150 8.97 -9.18 -17.45
CA GLN A 150 8.07 -8.42 -16.59
C GLN A 150 7.55 -9.26 -15.41
N LYS A 151 7.17 -10.53 -15.67
CA LYS A 151 6.76 -11.47 -14.61
C LYS A 151 7.89 -11.71 -13.61
N ALA A 152 9.13 -11.89 -14.10
CA ALA A 152 10.29 -12.10 -13.26
C ALA A 152 10.63 -10.86 -12.39
N GLU A 153 10.46 -9.65 -12.94
CA GLU A 153 10.65 -8.43 -12.17
C GLU A 153 9.59 -8.27 -11.07
N MET A 154 8.31 -8.58 -11.35
CA MET A 154 7.27 -8.60 -10.31
C MET A 154 7.59 -9.61 -9.19
N ASP A 155 8.16 -10.77 -9.53
CA ASP A 155 8.63 -11.75 -8.54
C ASP A 155 9.78 -11.22 -7.69
N LYS A 156 10.76 -10.56 -8.30
CA LYS A 156 11.85 -9.91 -7.57
C LYS A 156 11.34 -8.85 -6.61
N GLN A 157 10.42 -7.99 -7.05
CA GLN A 157 9.79 -6.98 -6.18
C GLN A 157 9.03 -7.64 -5.04
N SER A 158 8.25 -8.69 -5.33
CA SER A 158 7.54 -9.46 -4.31
C SER A 158 8.50 -10.05 -3.28
N ILE A 159 9.63 -10.63 -3.71
CA ILE A 159 10.63 -11.19 -2.79
C ILE A 159 11.22 -10.09 -1.90
N ALA A 160 11.55 -8.94 -2.48
CA ALA A 160 12.10 -7.81 -1.73
C ALA A 160 11.11 -7.26 -0.69
N PHE A 161 9.82 -7.17 -1.04
CA PHE A 161 8.78 -6.66 -0.16
C PHE A 161 8.44 -7.61 0.98
N TYR A 162 8.31 -8.91 0.70
CA TYR A 162 7.87 -9.92 1.68
C TYR A 162 9.03 -10.68 2.36
N GLY A 163 10.27 -10.39 2.01
CA GLY A 163 11.46 -11.05 2.57
C GLY A 163 11.63 -12.51 2.14
N GLY A 164 10.99 -12.94 1.04
CA GLY A 164 11.07 -14.33 0.58
C GLY A 164 10.16 -14.65 -0.60
N LYS A 165 10.40 -15.82 -1.22
CA LYS A 165 9.57 -16.32 -2.32
C LYS A 165 8.17 -16.64 -1.83
N ARG A 166 7.17 -16.22 -2.61
CA ARG A 166 5.78 -16.63 -2.37
C ARG A 166 5.59 -18.10 -2.72
N VAL A 167 4.81 -18.80 -1.91
CA VAL A 167 4.52 -20.23 -2.10
C VAL A 167 3.01 -20.41 -2.14
N PRO A 168 2.45 -21.03 -3.20
CA PRO A 168 1.02 -21.31 -3.25
C PRO A 168 0.60 -22.21 -2.10
N ALA A 169 -0.64 -22.05 -1.65
CA ALA A 169 -1.15 -22.72 -0.45
C ALA A 169 -0.95 -24.24 -0.51
N ALA A 170 -1.19 -24.86 -1.67
CA ALA A 170 -1.02 -26.29 -1.91
C ALA A 170 0.43 -26.79 -1.75
N TYR A 171 1.43 -25.92 -1.89
CA TYR A 171 2.84 -26.27 -1.87
C TYR A 171 3.59 -25.77 -0.62
N ARG A 172 2.89 -25.25 0.39
CA ARG A 172 3.55 -24.71 1.61
C ARG A 172 4.41 -25.73 2.35
N SER A 173 4.00 -27.00 2.36
CA SER A 173 4.77 -28.10 2.96
C SER A 173 5.93 -28.56 2.07
N LYS A 174 5.91 -28.23 0.77
CA LYS A 174 6.94 -28.59 -0.21
C LYS A 174 7.22 -27.42 -1.17
N PRO A 175 7.80 -26.30 -0.68
CA PRO A 175 7.92 -25.07 -1.48
C PRO A 175 8.69 -25.21 -2.79
N LYS A 176 9.63 -26.15 -2.84
CA LYS A 176 10.47 -26.41 -4.02
C LYS A 176 9.72 -27.11 -5.16
N GLU A 177 8.58 -27.73 -4.88
CA GLU A 177 7.74 -28.42 -5.88
C GLU A 177 6.69 -27.49 -6.51
N ALA A 178 6.57 -26.23 -6.03
CA ALA A 178 5.60 -25.29 -6.56
C ALA A 178 5.89 -24.96 -8.04
N PRO A 179 4.90 -25.08 -8.96
CA PRO A 179 5.04 -24.67 -10.34
C PRO A 179 5.49 -23.21 -10.44
N ARG A 180 6.49 -22.94 -11.29
CA ARG A 180 7.03 -21.58 -11.45
C ARG A 180 5.95 -20.58 -11.83
N GLU A 181 5.02 -20.99 -12.69
CA GLU A 181 3.91 -20.15 -13.12
C GLU A 181 3.02 -19.72 -11.95
N ASP A 182 2.71 -20.63 -11.03
CA ASP A 182 1.88 -20.33 -9.86
C ASP A 182 2.57 -19.37 -8.90
N VAL A 183 3.89 -19.54 -8.70
CA VAL A 183 4.71 -18.59 -7.93
C VAL A 183 4.68 -17.20 -8.56
N LEU A 184 4.86 -17.12 -9.88
CA LEU A 184 4.84 -15.84 -10.61
C LEU A 184 3.44 -15.19 -10.57
N LYS A 185 2.35 -15.96 -10.68
CA LYS A 185 0.98 -15.43 -10.53
C LYS A 185 0.75 -14.87 -9.13
N LEU A 186 1.28 -15.50 -8.08
CA LEU A 186 1.21 -14.96 -6.72
C LEU A 186 2.00 -13.67 -6.56
N ALA A 187 3.17 -13.58 -7.19
CA ALA A 187 3.96 -12.34 -7.19
C ALA A 187 3.24 -11.21 -7.96
N ALA A 188 2.68 -11.51 -9.13
CA ALA A 188 1.88 -10.57 -9.90
C ALA A 188 0.63 -10.13 -9.13
N GLY A 189 -0.04 -11.06 -8.43
CA GLY A 189 -1.15 -10.74 -7.53
C GLY A 189 -0.75 -9.77 -6.42
N ALA A 190 0.44 -9.96 -5.83
CA ALA A 190 0.98 -9.05 -4.84
C ALA A 190 1.35 -7.67 -5.42
N PHE A 191 1.89 -7.63 -6.64
CA PHE A 191 2.12 -6.37 -7.35
C PHE A 191 0.80 -5.62 -7.58
N ILE A 192 -0.23 -6.30 -8.06
CA ILE A 192 -1.55 -5.70 -8.26
C ILE A 192 -2.10 -5.15 -6.93
N GLU A 193 -2.02 -5.96 -5.87
CA GLU A 193 -2.52 -5.62 -4.54
C GLU A 193 -1.84 -4.39 -3.92
N ASN A 194 -0.51 -4.26 -4.04
CA ASN A 194 0.25 -3.22 -3.36
C ASN A 194 0.56 -2.00 -4.24
N VAL A 195 0.47 -2.15 -5.57
CA VAL A 195 0.80 -1.08 -6.52
C VAL A 195 -0.44 -0.65 -7.29
N LEU A 196 -1.16 -1.58 -7.91
CA LEU A 196 -2.22 -1.23 -8.84
C LEU A 196 -3.56 -0.89 -8.17
N LEU A 197 -3.86 -1.49 -7.03
CA LEU A 197 -5.10 -1.24 -6.27
C LEU A 197 -5.00 -0.07 -5.29
N ASP A 198 -4.05 0.84 -5.52
CA ASP A 198 -3.98 2.10 -4.79
C ASP A 198 -4.92 3.15 -5.40
N ASP A 199 -5.65 3.89 -4.57
CA ASP A 199 -6.61 4.92 -4.99
C ASP A 199 -5.95 6.02 -5.87
N ARG A 200 -4.63 6.22 -5.74
CA ARG A 200 -3.87 7.19 -6.55
C ARG A 200 -3.45 6.65 -7.91
N MET A 201 -3.45 5.33 -8.08
CA MET A 201 -2.90 4.70 -9.27
C MET A 201 -3.60 5.09 -10.58
N PRO A 202 -4.93 5.29 -10.65
CA PRO A 202 -5.57 5.77 -11.88
C PRO A 202 -4.96 7.08 -12.38
N THR A 203 -4.80 8.06 -11.50
CA THR A 203 -4.22 9.37 -11.85
C THR A 203 -2.75 9.26 -12.24
N LEU A 204 -1.99 8.41 -11.53
CA LEU A 204 -0.59 8.15 -11.84
C LEU A 204 -0.43 7.47 -13.20
N LEU A 205 -1.26 6.47 -13.53
CA LEU A 205 -1.27 5.79 -14.82
C LEU A 205 -1.67 6.71 -15.98
N GLU A 206 -2.67 7.57 -15.78
CA GLU A 206 -3.10 8.57 -16.78
C GLU A 206 -1.99 9.60 -17.06
N SER A 207 -1.11 9.86 -16.08
CA SER A 207 0.00 10.81 -16.20
C SER A 207 1.32 10.17 -16.64
N LEU A 208 1.40 8.83 -16.63
CA LEU A 208 2.62 8.10 -16.91
C LEU A 208 2.90 8.11 -18.42
N LYS A 209 4.06 8.65 -18.79
CA LYS A 209 4.58 8.49 -20.15
C LYS A 209 5.37 7.19 -20.24
N PRO A 210 5.32 6.47 -21.37
CA PRO A 210 6.22 5.34 -21.60
C PRO A 210 7.66 5.76 -21.39
N LEU A 211 8.48 4.88 -20.80
CA LEU A 211 9.91 5.15 -20.72
C LEU A 211 10.44 5.33 -22.14
N LYS A 212 11.17 6.43 -22.38
CA LYS A 212 11.89 6.59 -23.64
C LYS A 212 12.82 5.39 -23.75
N SER A 213 12.66 4.58 -24.79
CA SER A 213 13.62 3.57 -25.19
C SER A 213 14.92 4.29 -25.57
N GLY A 214 15.77 4.55 -24.57
CA GLY A 214 17.04 5.24 -24.71
C GLY A 214 18.18 4.23 -24.74
N SER A 215 18.76 4.08 -25.92
CA SER A 215 20.12 3.67 -26.23
C SER A 215 21.00 3.22 -25.06
N ALA A 216 21.28 1.91 -25.03
CA ALA A 216 22.61 1.47 -24.67
C ALA A 216 23.56 1.89 -25.81
N GLU A 217 23.95 3.16 -25.86
CA GLU A 217 25.06 3.59 -26.70
C GLU A 217 26.20 4.03 -25.80
N GLY A 218 27.35 3.43 -26.08
CA GLY A 218 28.52 3.42 -25.23
C GLY A 218 28.99 4.81 -24.83
N GLU A 219 29.36 4.91 -23.57
CA GLU A 219 30.39 5.82 -23.10
C GLU A 219 31.70 5.44 -23.83
N LYS A 220 31.85 5.93 -25.07
CA LYS A 220 33.16 6.09 -25.69
C LYS A 220 33.83 7.25 -24.97
N THR A 221 34.73 6.91 -24.07
CA THR A 221 35.76 7.82 -23.58
C THR A 221 36.65 8.20 -24.74
N ASP A 222 36.30 9.26 -25.47
CA ASP A 222 37.25 9.97 -26.33
C ASP A 222 38.15 10.80 -25.41
N GLY A 223 39.28 10.19 -25.03
CA GLY A 223 40.38 10.85 -24.36
C GLY A 223 40.94 11.94 -25.26
N ASN A 224 40.56 13.17 -24.96
CA ASN A 224 41.09 14.39 -25.56
C ASN A 224 42.59 14.51 -25.28
N SER A 225 43.43 14.13 -26.26
CA SER A 225 44.85 14.50 -26.29
C SER A 225 44.98 15.78 -27.11
N SER A 226 45.13 16.92 -26.42
CA SER A 226 45.59 18.16 -27.03
C SER A 226 46.98 18.46 -26.47
N GLY A 227 47.96 18.55 -27.37
CA GLY A 227 49.38 18.55 -27.07
C GLY A 227 49.99 19.90 -26.69
N ALA A 228 51.30 19.89 -26.47
CA ALA A 228 52.14 21.07 -26.53
C ALA A 228 53.50 20.70 -27.11
N SER A 229 53.82 21.36 -28.22
CA SER A 229 55.08 21.38 -28.95
C SER A 229 56.28 21.76 -28.09
N SER A 230 57.45 21.23 -28.45
CA SER A 230 58.66 22.02 -28.71
C SER A 230 59.61 21.24 -29.61
N LYS A 231 60.14 21.95 -30.62
CA LYS A 231 61.10 21.57 -31.66
C LYS A 231 62.06 22.77 -31.78
N PRO A 232 63.23 22.70 -32.41
CA PRO A 232 64.08 21.56 -32.75
C PRO A 232 65.28 21.36 -31.81
#